data_AF-A0A5E6N512-F1
#
_entry.id   AF-A0A5E6N512-F1
#
_cell.length_a   1.000
_cell.length_b   1.000
_cell.length_c   1.000
_cell.angle_alpha   90.00
_cell.angle_beta   90.00
_cell.angle_gamma   90.00
#
_symmetry.space_group_name_H-M   'P 1'
#
loop_
_entity.id
_entity.type
_entity.pdbx_description
1 polymer ?
#
loop_
_entity_poly.entity_id
_entity_poly.type
_entity_poly.pdbx_seq_one_letter_code
_entity_poly.pdbx_strand_id
1 'polypeptide(L)'
;MTKNGNKSITWTSFNKPKQFTKGTDSTTFTYGPDRSRYQKVQTRSSDNTTITTQYFGKVYEQIKQNTNTEHKHFIYLDKQLIAIHIKTDTTSTAGTSDTTNTPTTPIPDKTRYLHYDNLGSIEPSPMDKATSLRE
;
A
#
# COMPACT_ATOMS: atom_id res chain seq x y z
N MET A 1 14.81 22.22 6.76
CA MET A 1 14.43 21.66 5.44
C MET A 1 15.69 21.37 4.66
N THR A 2 15.73 20.29 3.88
CA THR A 2 16.89 19.89 3.06
C THR A 2 16.47 19.90 1.59
N LYS A 3 17.29 20.43 0.68
CA LYS A 3 16.97 20.58 -0.75
C LYS A 3 18.08 20.01 -1.64
N ASN A 4 17.70 19.39 -2.76
CA ASN A 4 18.60 18.97 -3.84
C ASN A 4 17.85 19.11 -5.18
N GLY A 5 18.12 20.20 -5.91
CA GLY A 5 17.42 20.53 -7.15
C GLY A 5 15.91 20.67 -6.93
N ASN A 6 15.11 19.94 -7.72
CA ASN A 6 13.65 19.90 -7.59
C ASN A 6 13.14 18.97 -6.48
N LYS A 7 14.04 18.40 -5.66
CA LYS A 7 13.71 17.53 -4.54
C LYS A 7 13.87 18.26 -3.23
N SER A 8 12.95 18.06 -2.30
CA SER A 8 13.10 18.58 -0.94
C SER A 8 12.59 17.62 0.13
N ILE A 9 13.10 17.80 1.35
CA ILE A 9 12.71 17.06 2.54
C ILE A 9 12.40 18.06 3.66
N THR A 10 11.22 17.96 4.25
CA THR A 10 10.92 18.61 5.54
C THR A 10 11.00 17.59 6.66
N TRP A 11 11.29 18.06 7.87
CA TRP A 11 11.55 17.23 9.03
C TRP A 11 10.59 17.58 10.16
N THR A 12 10.25 16.60 10.99
CA THR A 12 9.52 16.83 12.24
C THR A 12 10.46 17.41 13.31
N SER A 13 9.89 17.96 14.38
CA SER A 13 10.67 18.47 15.54
C SER A 13 11.45 17.38 16.27
N PHE A 14 11.11 16.10 16.06
CA PHE A 14 11.79 14.93 16.60
C PHE A 14 12.63 14.20 15.55
N ASN A 15 13.09 14.91 14.52
CA ASN A 15 14.05 14.46 13.53
C ASN A 15 13.62 13.23 12.70
N LYS A 16 12.36 13.18 12.27
CA LYS A 16 11.89 12.20 11.26
C LYS A 16 11.46 12.91 9.97
N PRO A 17 11.56 12.25 8.79
CA PRO A 17 11.07 12.82 7.55
C PRO A 17 9.57 13.13 7.64
N LYS A 18 9.17 14.38 7.41
CA LYS A 18 7.76 14.80 7.40
C LYS A 18 7.19 14.74 5.99
N GLN A 19 7.92 15.26 5.01
CA GLN A 19 7.47 15.29 3.62
C GLN A 19 8.65 15.27 2.66
N PHE A 20 8.57 14.43 1.63
CA PHE A 20 9.37 14.51 0.43
C PHE A 20 8.57 15.23 -0.66
N THR A 21 9.21 16.10 -1.43
CA THR A 21 8.65 16.65 -2.67
C THR A 21 9.61 16.42 -3.83
N LYS A 22 9.07 16.20 -5.03
CA LYS A 22 9.82 16.13 -6.30
C LYS A 22 8.97 16.80 -7.38
N GLY A 23 9.30 18.05 -7.74
CA GLY A 23 8.43 18.83 -8.61
C GLY A 23 7.05 19.02 -7.97
N THR A 24 5.99 18.54 -8.62
CA THR A 24 4.61 18.61 -8.13
C THR A 24 4.19 17.38 -7.31
N ASP A 25 4.96 16.28 -7.37
CA ASP A 25 4.69 15.07 -6.59
C ASP A 25 5.13 15.24 -5.14
N SER A 26 4.42 14.58 -4.22
CA SER A 26 4.80 14.58 -2.80
C SER A 26 4.55 13.24 -2.09
N THR A 27 5.26 13.02 -1.00
CA THR A 27 5.03 11.93 -0.06
C THR A 27 5.13 12.48 1.36
N THR A 28 4.04 12.42 2.10
CA THR A 28 3.92 12.93 3.48
C THR A 28 3.78 11.77 4.45
N PHE A 29 4.43 11.87 5.61
CA PHE A 29 4.31 10.89 6.68
C PHE A 29 3.69 11.51 7.93
N THR A 30 2.88 10.71 8.62
CA THR A 30 2.30 11.06 9.92
C THR A 30 2.70 10.00 10.95
N TYR A 31 2.97 10.48 12.16
CA TYR A 31 3.55 9.69 13.24
C TYR A 31 2.66 9.75 14.48
N GLY A 32 2.60 8.64 15.22
CA GLY A 32 1.91 8.58 16.50
C GLY A 32 2.75 9.19 17.64
N PRO A 33 2.20 9.24 18.86
CA PRO A 33 2.93 9.72 20.04
C PRO A 33 4.22 8.93 20.32
N ASP A 34 4.22 7.64 20.01
CA ASP A 34 5.38 6.73 20.08
C ASP A 34 6.42 6.97 18.97
N ARG A 35 6.17 7.94 18.09
CA ARG A 35 6.96 8.29 16.90
C ARG A 35 7.00 7.17 15.85
N SER A 36 6.13 6.17 15.93
CA SER A 36 5.94 5.19 14.87
C SER A 36 5.13 5.81 13.74
N ARG A 37 5.49 5.51 12.49
CA ARG A 37 4.72 5.97 11.33
C ARG A 37 3.42 5.17 11.26
N TYR A 38 2.28 5.85 11.27
CA TYR A 38 0.97 5.20 11.09
C TYR A 38 0.30 5.59 9.76
N GLN A 39 0.75 6.66 9.09
CA GLN A 39 0.20 7.07 7.80
C GLN A 39 1.29 7.52 6.83
N LYS A 40 1.10 7.18 5.56
CA LYS A 40 1.82 7.72 4.40
C LYS A 40 0.80 8.18 3.36
N VAL A 41 0.89 9.43 2.93
CA VAL A 41 0.09 9.97 1.82
C VAL A 41 1.02 10.30 0.66
N GLN A 42 0.75 9.76 -0.52
CA GLN A 42 1.47 10.06 -1.75
C GLN A 42 0.52 10.78 -2.70
N THR A 43 0.96 11.91 -3.25
CA THR A 43 0.23 12.61 -4.32
C THR A 43 1.09 12.56 -5.57
N ARG A 44 0.51 12.01 -6.64
CA ARG A 44 1.09 11.97 -7.97
C ARG A 44 0.31 12.90 -8.87
N SER A 45 0.93 13.97 -9.34
CA SER A 45 0.24 14.98 -10.13
C SER A 45 -0.04 14.53 -11.56
N SER A 46 0.78 13.64 -12.13
CA SER A 46 0.66 13.21 -13.53
C SER A 46 -0.70 12.61 -13.88
N ASP A 47 -1.37 12.01 -12.90
CA ASP A 47 -2.67 11.36 -13.04
C ASP A 47 -3.66 11.78 -11.94
N ASN A 48 -3.36 12.88 -11.23
CA ASN A 48 -4.15 13.39 -10.11
C ASN A 48 -4.49 12.33 -9.05
N THR A 49 -3.58 11.39 -8.79
CA THR A 49 -3.81 10.29 -7.85
C THR A 49 -3.30 10.65 -6.46
N THR A 50 -4.11 10.38 -5.45
CA THR A 50 -3.68 10.35 -4.05
C THR A 50 -3.79 8.93 -3.50
N ILE A 51 -2.68 8.43 -2.94
CA ILE A 51 -2.59 7.11 -2.31
C ILE A 51 -2.40 7.32 -0.81
N THR A 52 -3.32 6.82 0.00
CA THR A 52 -3.21 6.86 1.46
C THR A 52 -2.96 5.45 1.99
N THR A 53 -1.78 5.21 2.56
CA THR A 53 -1.45 3.99 3.29
C THR A 53 -1.57 4.24 4.79
N GLN A 54 -2.41 3.46 5.46
CA GLN A 54 -2.48 3.39 6.92
C GLN A 54 -1.82 2.10 7.40
N TYR A 55 -0.96 2.22 8.42
CA TYR A 55 -0.20 1.12 9.00
C TYR A 55 -0.79 0.76 10.37
N PHE A 56 -1.16 -0.51 10.55
CA PHE A 56 -1.71 -1.02 11.80
C PHE A 56 -0.75 -2.06 12.38
N GLY A 57 0.28 -1.55 13.05
CA GLY A 57 1.38 -2.37 13.56
C GLY A 57 2.13 -3.09 12.43
N LYS A 58 2.52 -4.34 12.68
CA LYS A 58 3.23 -5.19 11.70
C LYS A 58 2.29 -6.11 10.91
N VAL A 59 1.01 -6.16 11.26
CA VAL A 59 0.09 -7.21 10.82
C VAL A 59 -0.81 -6.80 9.67
N TYR A 60 -1.00 -5.49 9.47
CA TYR A 60 -1.99 -5.01 8.52
C TYR A 60 -1.68 -3.62 7.95
N GLU A 61 -1.93 -3.46 6.65
CA GLU A 61 -1.94 -2.17 5.97
C GLU A 61 -3.25 -2.00 5.18
N GLN A 62 -3.80 -0.78 5.19
CA GLN A 62 -4.87 -0.37 4.31
C GLN A 62 -4.35 0.68 3.33
N ILE A 63 -4.53 0.44 2.03
CA ILE A 63 -4.11 1.34 0.96
C ILE A 63 -5.34 1.80 0.20
N LYS A 64 -5.71 3.07 0.34
CA LYS A 64 -6.78 3.71 -0.45
C LYS A 64 -6.19 4.43 -1.64
N GLN A 65 -6.70 4.13 -2.83
CA GLN A 65 -6.35 4.79 -4.08
C GLN A 65 -7.58 4.85 -4.99
N ASN A 66 -8.02 6.05 -5.35
CA ASN A 66 -9.21 6.26 -6.18
C ASN A 66 -10.43 5.53 -5.58
N THR A 67 -11.09 4.66 -6.35
CA THR A 67 -12.22 3.82 -5.92
C THR A 67 -11.80 2.50 -5.27
N ASN A 68 -10.50 2.22 -5.18
CA ASN A 68 -9.98 0.96 -4.65
C ASN A 68 -9.44 1.12 -3.23
N THR A 69 -9.75 0.13 -2.39
CA THR A 69 -9.10 -0.07 -1.09
C THR A 69 -8.44 -1.45 -1.09
N GLU A 70 -7.11 -1.46 -1.05
CA GLU A 70 -6.32 -2.68 -0.88
C GLU A 70 -6.05 -2.93 0.60
N HIS A 71 -6.24 -4.17 1.02
CA HIS A 71 -6.08 -4.68 2.37
C HIS A 71 -4.93 -5.69 2.35
N LYS A 72 -3.81 -5.38 3.01
CA LYS A 72 -2.68 -6.30 3.14
C LYS A 72 -2.64 -6.89 4.54
N HIS A 73 -2.76 -8.21 4.63
CA HIS A 73 -2.60 -8.97 5.86
C HIS A 73 -1.24 -9.67 5.85
N PHE A 74 -0.42 -9.35 6.83
CA PHE A 74 0.92 -9.89 7.00
C PHE A 74 0.85 -11.12 7.92
N ILE A 75 1.23 -12.29 7.40
CA ILE A 75 1.08 -13.59 8.06
C ILE A 75 2.44 -14.04 8.58
N TYR A 76 2.51 -14.27 9.89
CA TYR A 76 3.74 -14.64 10.58
C TYR A 76 3.69 -16.08 11.10
N LEU A 77 4.82 -16.79 10.96
CA LEU A 77 5.08 -18.07 11.63
C LEU A 77 6.38 -17.91 12.43
N ASP A 78 6.33 -18.19 13.73
CA ASP A 78 7.44 -18.00 14.67
C ASP A 78 8.19 -16.65 14.48
N LYS A 79 7.42 -15.56 14.44
CA LYS A 79 7.90 -14.17 14.26
C LYS A 79 8.52 -13.86 12.89
N GLN A 80 8.59 -14.82 11.97
CA GLN A 80 9.03 -14.63 10.59
C GLN A 80 7.82 -14.37 9.67
N LEU A 81 7.90 -13.33 8.82
CA LEU A 81 6.85 -13.02 7.85
C LEU A 81 6.91 -14.03 6.70
N ILE A 82 5.89 -14.88 6.54
CA ILE A 82 5.92 -15.96 5.54
C ILE A 82 4.99 -15.70 4.35
N ALA A 83 3.97 -14.86 4.53
CA ALA A 83 3.04 -14.52 3.45
C ALA A 83 2.41 -13.13 3.64
N ILE A 84 1.96 -12.57 2.52
CA ILE A 84 1.10 -11.39 2.48
C ILE A 84 -0.15 -11.76 1.70
N HIS A 85 -1.30 -11.73 2.37
CA HIS A 85 -2.60 -11.87 1.72
C HIS A 85 -3.16 -10.49 1.38
N ILE A 86 -3.64 -10.31 0.16
CA ILE A 86 -4.04 -9.04 -0.42
C ILE A 86 -5.46 -9.17 -0.96
N LYS A 87 -6.36 -8.37 -0.41
CA LYS A 87 -7.74 -8.22 -0.88
C LYS A 87 -7.97 -6.81 -1.40
N THR A 88 -8.69 -6.65 -2.49
CA THR A 88 -9.02 -5.34 -3.05
C THR A 88 -10.53 -5.16 -3.13
N ASP A 89 -11.02 -4.17 -2.40
CA ASP A 89 -12.41 -3.72 -2.47
C ASP A 89 -12.51 -2.53 -3.44
N THR A 90 -13.43 -2.61 -4.40
CA THR A 90 -13.74 -1.50 -5.32
C THR A 90 -15.10 -0.93 -4.96
N THR A 91 -15.16 0.33 -4.54
CA THR A 91 -16.44 1.03 -4.39
C THR A 91 -16.89 1.54 -5.75
N SER A 92 -18.02 1.05 -6.27
CA SER A 92 -18.71 1.73 -7.37
C SER A 92 -19.19 3.08 -6.86
N THR A 93 -18.72 4.17 -7.49
CA THR A 93 -19.25 5.50 -7.24
C THR A 93 -20.71 5.52 -7.69
N ALA A 94 -21.66 5.39 -6.76
CA ALA A 94 -23.06 5.70 -7.00
C ALA A 94 -23.17 7.23 -7.19
N GLY A 95 -22.90 7.71 -8.40
CA GLY A 95 -22.76 9.13 -8.68
C GLY A 95 -22.85 9.52 -10.15
N THR A 96 -23.42 8.66 -10.98
CA THR A 96 -24.06 8.98 -12.26
C THR A 96 -25.01 7.81 -12.51
N SER A 97 -26.25 8.08 -12.92
CA SER A 97 -27.16 7.04 -13.42
C SER A 97 -26.57 6.41 -14.68
N ASP A 98 -25.61 5.51 -14.50
CA ASP A 98 -25.29 4.53 -15.52
C ASP A 98 -26.37 3.45 -15.40
N THR A 99 -27.31 3.48 -16.33
CA THR A 99 -28.39 2.50 -16.43
C THR A 99 -27.88 1.11 -16.82
N THR A 100 -26.58 0.93 -17.03
CA THR A 100 -25.98 -0.39 -17.12
C THR A 100 -25.47 -0.79 -15.73
N ASN A 101 -26.31 -1.52 -15.00
CA ASN A 101 -25.95 -2.30 -13.82
C ASN A 101 -24.97 -3.43 -14.23
N THR A 102 -23.82 -3.08 -14.80
CA THR A 102 -22.76 -4.03 -15.09
C THR A 102 -22.13 -4.37 -13.75
N PRO A 103 -22.30 -5.59 -13.22
CA PRO A 103 -21.68 -5.96 -11.96
C PRO A 103 -20.17 -5.78 -12.13
N THR A 104 -19.54 -5.01 -11.24
CA THR A 104 -18.08 -4.92 -11.20
C THR A 104 -17.54 -6.32 -10.98
N THR A 105 -16.79 -6.86 -11.94
CA THR A 105 -16.11 -8.15 -11.77
C THR A 105 -15.26 -8.09 -10.51
N PRO A 106 -15.48 -8.97 -9.51
CA PRO A 106 -14.66 -8.99 -8.30
C PRO A 106 -13.19 -9.15 -8.64
N ILE A 107 -12.33 -8.33 -8.03
CA ILE A 107 -10.89 -8.49 -8.14
C ILE A 107 -10.50 -9.71 -7.29
N PRO A 108 -9.88 -10.75 -7.87
CA PRO A 108 -9.49 -11.92 -7.09
C PRO A 108 -8.44 -11.57 -6.03
N ASP A 109 -8.59 -12.17 -4.85
CA ASP A 109 -7.60 -12.06 -3.77
C ASP A 109 -6.27 -12.70 -4.19
N LYS A 110 -5.17 -12.19 -3.64
CA LYS A 110 -3.81 -12.65 -3.94
C LYS A 110 -3.06 -12.98 -2.66
N THR A 111 -2.39 -14.13 -2.63
CA THR A 111 -1.45 -14.47 -1.55
C THR A 111 -0.05 -14.57 -2.13
N ARG A 112 0.88 -13.78 -1.58
CA ARG A 112 2.30 -13.84 -1.93
C ARG A 112 3.04 -14.54 -0.79
N TYR A 113 3.67 -15.68 -1.08
CA TYR A 113 4.56 -16.34 -0.14
C TYR A 113 5.97 -15.76 -0.24
N LEU A 114 6.62 -15.60 0.90
CA LEU A 114 7.95 -15.00 1.02
C LEU A 114 8.97 -16.11 1.27
N HIS A 115 10.04 -16.11 0.47
CA HIS A 115 11.19 -16.98 0.67
C HIS A 115 12.39 -16.11 1.05
N TYR A 116 13.19 -16.64 1.98
CA TYR A 116 14.36 -15.95 2.50
C TYR A 116 15.62 -16.63 2.00
N ASP A 117 16.58 -15.83 1.53
CA ASP A 117 17.93 -16.33 1.32
C ASP A 117 18.66 -16.51 2.67
N ASN A 118 19.88 -17.06 2.61
CA ASN A 118 20.70 -17.28 3.79
C ASN A 118 21.07 -15.99 4.55
N LEU A 119 20.91 -14.81 3.93
CA LEU A 119 21.17 -13.50 4.53
C LEU A 119 19.89 -12.82 5.04
N GLY A 120 18.73 -13.46 4.88
CA GLY A 120 17.43 -12.93 5.30
C GLY A 120 16.81 -11.92 4.33
N SER A 121 17.32 -11.81 3.11
CA SER A 121 16.66 -11.06 2.04
C SER A 121 15.43 -11.80 1.54
N ILE A 122 14.39 -11.05 1.17
CA ILE A 122 13.15 -11.61 0.63
C ILE A 122 13.24 -11.68 -0.89
N GLU A 123 13.12 -12.87 -1.45
CA GLU A 123 12.89 -13.11 -2.88
C GLU A 123 11.39 -13.24 -3.14
N PRO A 124 10.77 -12.36 -3.95
CA PRO A 124 9.36 -12.48 -4.28
C PRO A 124 9.14 -13.62 -5.28
N SER A 125 8.40 -14.66 -4.89
CA SER A 125 7.95 -15.68 -5.85
C SER A 125 6.79 -15.15 -6.70
N PRO A 126 6.87 -15.15 -8.05
CA PRO A 126 5.72 -14.88 -8.90
C PRO A 126 4.82 -16.12 -8.90
N MET A 127 3.72 -16.09 -8.14
CA MET A 127 2.69 -17.12 -8.26
C MET A 127 1.39 -16.49 -8.77
N ASP A 128 1.23 -16.56 -10.09
CA ASP A 128 -0.07 -16.56 -10.76
C ASP A 128 -0.18 -17.90 -11.50
N LYS A 129 -0.47 -18.96 -10.74
CA LYS A 129 -1.04 -20.19 -11.29
C LYS A 129 -2.14 -20.63 -10.36
N ALA A 130 -3.36 -20.25 -10.73
CA ALA A 130 -4.56 -20.92 -10.30
C ALA A 130 -4.45 -22.40 -10.72
N THR A 131 -3.97 -23.25 -9.84
CA THR A 131 -4.13 -24.70 -10.02
C THR A 131 -5.60 -25.01 -9.70
N SER A 132 -6.44 -24.96 -10.73
CA SER A 132 -7.77 -25.57 -10.71
C SER A 132 -7.57 -27.09 -10.68
N LEU A 133 -7.43 -27.67 -9.50
CA LEU A 133 -7.73 -29.10 -9.30
C LEU A 133 -9.25 -29.23 -9.31
N ARG A 134 -9.79 -29.63 -10.46
CA ARG A 134 -11.08 -30.33 -10.50
C ARG A 134 -10.73 -31.81 -10.57
N GLU A 135 -11.11 -32.55 -9.53
CA GLU A 135 -11.39 -33.98 -9.64
C GLU A 135 -12.66 -34.20 -10.48
#